data_AF-A0A6V7RV71-F1
#
_entry.id   AF-A0A6V7RV71-F1
#
_cell.length_a   1.000
_cell.length_b   1.000
_cell.length_c   1.000
_cell.angle_alpha   90.00
_cell.angle_beta   90.00
_cell.angle_gamma   90.00
#
_symmetry.space_group_name_H-M   'P 1'
#
loop_
_entity.id
_entity.type
_entity.pdbx_description
1 polymer ?
#
loop_
_entity_poly.entity_id
_entity_poly.type
_entity_poly.pdbx_seq_one_letter_code
_entity_poly.pdbx_strand_id
1 'polypeptide(L)'
;MYSACRFLRTYSSAIKNINNEELQILKKKIRYKFKSVGMLELDTLINNYINSNINIIDKGKEKLLYNLMEINTVDLLKLFYFYSDKSNNDLGKLSEYLKNKDEQEIKNTFKLLTDILHSNENTTKS
;
A
#
# COMPACT_ATOMS: atom_id res chain seq x y z
N MET A 1 -1.25 11.74 -23.35
CA MET A 1 -0.85 11.17 -22.04
C MET A 1 -2.03 11.22 -21.08
N TYR A 2 -2.84 10.17 -21.03
CA TYR A 2 -3.95 10.01 -20.08
C TYR A 2 -3.77 8.63 -19.45
N SER A 3 -3.24 8.47 -18.22
CA SER A 3 -3.06 7.08 -17.74
C SER A 3 -3.02 6.77 -16.24
N ALA A 4 -3.02 7.73 -15.31
CA ALA A 4 -3.05 7.36 -13.87
C ALA A 4 -4.11 8.14 -13.09
N CYS A 5 -4.08 9.48 -13.16
CA CYS A 5 -4.96 10.33 -12.37
C CYS A 5 -6.46 10.17 -12.71
N ARG A 6 -6.79 9.83 -13.97
CA ARG A 6 -8.20 9.64 -14.38
C ARG A 6 -8.77 8.31 -13.89
N PHE A 7 -7.95 7.29 -13.69
CA PHE A 7 -8.39 6.01 -13.10
C PHE A 7 -8.69 6.19 -11.61
N LEU A 8 -7.86 6.95 -10.90
CA LEU A 8 -7.98 7.23 -9.46
C LEU A 8 -9.25 8.03 -9.09
N ARG A 9 -9.61 9.05 -9.90
CA ARG A 9 -10.79 9.88 -9.65
C ARG A 9 -12.11 9.11 -9.80
N THR A 10 -12.14 8.13 -10.69
CA THR A 10 -13.30 7.23 -10.86
C THR A 10 -13.31 6.13 -9.79
N TYR A 11 -12.14 5.77 -9.24
CA TYR A 11 -11.99 4.71 -8.24
C TYR A 11 -12.55 5.07 -6.86
N SER A 12 -12.28 6.28 -6.34
CA SER A 12 -12.74 6.66 -4.99
C SER A 12 -14.27 6.72 -4.85
N SER A 13 -14.98 7.04 -5.93
CA SER A 13 -16.44 7.05 -6.00
C SER A 13 -17.06 5.68 -6.30
N ALA A 14 -16.36 4.79 -7.00
CA ALA A 14 -16.88 3.49 -7.45
C ALA A 14 -16.75 2.35 -6.41
N ILE A 15 -15.88 2.48 -5.41
CA ILE A 15 -15.59 1.40 -4.44
C ILE A 15 -16.80 1.00 -3.56
N LYS A 16 -17.80 1.87 -3.38
CA LYS A 16 -18.95 1.56 -2.51
C LYS A 16 -19.73 0.32 -2.96
N ASN A 17 -19.70 -0.05 -4.25
CA ASN A 17 -20.46 -1.17 -4.81
C ASN A 17 -19.64 -2.18 -5.65
N ILE A 18 -18.34 -2.36 -5.36
CA ILE A 18 -17.52 -3.37 -6.07
C ILE A 18 -18.08 -4.78 -5.83
N ASN A 19 -18.39 -5.54 -6.88
CA ASN A 19 -18.79 -6.94 -6.77
C ASN A 19 -17.56 -7.87 -6.67
N ASN A 20 -17.78 -9.18 -6.46
CA ASN A 20 -16.67 -10.13 -6.28
C ASN A 20 -15.77 -10.26 -7.51
N GLU A 21 -16.29 -10.14 -8.73
CA GLU A 21 -15.50 -10.23 -9.96
C GLU A 21 -14.59 -9.01 -10.12
N GLU A 22 -15.13 -7.82 -9.85
CA GLU A 22 -14.38 -6.56 -9.85
C GLU A 22 -13.26 -6.57 -8.79
N LEU A 23 -13.52 -7.16 -7.62
CA LEU A 23 -12.51 -7.38 -6.58
C LEU A 23 -11.38 -8.29 -7.08
N GLN A 24 -11.69 -9.37 -7.79
CA GLN A 24 -10.65 -10.26 -8.35
C GLN A 24 -9.81 -9.57 -9.43
N ILE A 25 -10.43 -8.75 -10.28
CA ILE A 25 -9.72 -7.92 -11.25
C ILE A 25 -8.80 -6.92 -10.54
N LEU A 26 -9.27 -6.35 -9.44
CA LEU A 26 -8.49 -5.38 -8.66
C LEU A 26 -7.27 -6.02 -8.00
N LYS A 27 -7.42 -7.19 -7.37
CA LYS A 27 -6.31 -8.00 -6.85
C LYS A 27 -5.25 -8.28 -7.91
N LYS A 28 -5.66 -8.61 -9.14
CA LYS A 28 -4.74 -8.81 -10.27
C LYS A 28 -4.00 -7.52 -10.64
N LYS A 29 -4.69 -6.38 -10.67
CA LYS A 29 -4.07 -5.06 -10.94
C LYS A 29 -3.07 -4.67 -9.85
N ILE A 30 -3.39 -4.90 -8.59
CA ILE A 30 -2.49 -4.67 -7.45
C ILE A 30 -1.22 -5.52 -7.60
N ARG A 31 -1.36 -6.84 -7.79
CA ARG A 31 -0.21 -7.73 -8.02
C ARG A 31 0.65 -7.26 -9.21
N TYR A 32 0.02 -6.92 -10.33
CA TYR A 32 0.75 -6.47 -11.51
C TYR A 32 1.55 -5.18 -11.23
N LYS A 33 0.96 -4.24 -10.51
CA LYS A 33 1.55 -2.93 -10.28
C LYS A 33 2.62 -2.93 -9.19
N PHE A 34 2.53 -3.84 -8.21
CA PHE A 34 3.59 -4.07 -7.21
C PHE A 34 4.66 -5.08 -7.64
N LYS A 35 4.47 -5.75 -8.80
CA LYS A 35 5.48 -6.64 -9.38
C LYS A 35 6.85 -5.98 -9.45
N SER A 36 6.89 -4.68 -9.77
CA SER A 36 8.06 -3.86 -9.53
C SER A 36 7.68 -2.39 -9.33
N VAL A 37 8.22 -1.79 -8.27
CA VAL A 37 8.19 -0.35 -7.97
C VAL A 37 9.51 0.33 -8.33
N GLY A 38 10.44 -0.39 -8.98
CA GLY A 38 11.72 0.15 -9.47
C GLY A 38 12.86 0.12 -8.45
N MET A 39 12.69 -0.56 -7.32
CA MET A 39 13.72 -0.78 -6.30
C MET A 39 13.61 -2.19 -5.72
N LEU A 40 14.67 -3.00 -5.85
CA LEU A 40 14.67 -4.41 -5.48
C LEU A 40 14.24 -4.67 -4.02
N GLU A 41 14.68 -3.82 -3.10
CA GLU A 41 14.36 -3.95 -1.68
C GLU A 41 12.86 -3.71 -1.42
N LEU A 42 12.29 -2.66 -2.01
CA LEU A 42 10.85 -2.41 -1.93
C LEU A 42 10.04 -3.49 -2.65
N ASP A 43 10.52 -3.95 -3.80
CA ASP A 43 9.91 -5.06 -4.54
C ASP A 43 9.84 -6.29 -3.64
N THR A 44 10.91 -6.59 -2.90
CA THR A 44 10.96 -7.72 -1.97
C THR A 44 9.97 -7.52 -0.82
N LEU A 45 10.03 -6.39 -0.11
CA LEU A 45 9.19 -6.10 1.05
C LEU A 45 7.69 -6.17 0.71
N ILE A 46 7.29 -5.49 -0.36
CA ILE A 46 5.89 -5.34 -0.71
C ILE A 46 5.35 -6.62 -1.37
N ASN A 47 6.13 -7.29 -2.24
CA ASN A 47 5.66 -8.52 -2.86
C ASN A 47 5.53 -9.67 -1.86
N ASN A 48 6.40 -9.76 -0.85
CA ASN A 48 6.25 -10.76 0.21
C ASN A 48 4.92 -10.58 0.96
N TYR A 49 4.59 -9.34 1.33
CA TYR A 49 3.31 -9.03 1.96
C TYR A 49 2.13 -9.36 1.04
N ILE A 50 2.17 -8.91 -0.22
CA ILE A 50 1.07 -9.14 -1.17
C ILE A 50 0.88 -10.64 -1.42
N ASN A 51 1.95 -11.38 -1.67
CA ASN A 51 1.84 -12.82 -1.96
C ASN A 51 1.22 -13.59 -0.79
N SER A 52 1.58 -13.26 0.45
CA SER A 52 1.04 -13.89 1.64
C SER A 52 -0.40 -13.45 1.96
N ASN A 53 -0.81 -12.25 1.58
CA ASN A 53 -2.07 -11.65 2.05
C ASN A 53 -3.12 -11.40 0.95
N ILE A 54 -2.81 -11.53 -0.34
CA ILE A 54 -3.71 -11.17 -1.44
C ILE A 54 -5.07 -11.88 -1.42
N ASN A 55 -5.14 -13.11 -0.90
CA ASN A 55 -6.41 -13.83 -0.80
C ASN A 55 -7.33 -13.22 0.26
N ILE A 56 -6.76 -12.64 1.33
CA ILE A 56 -7.44 -11.99 2.46
C ILE A 56 -7.47 -10.46 2.35
N ILE A 57 -6.89 -9.87 1.29
CA ILE A 57 -7.10 -8.46 0.96
C ILE A 57 -8.58 -8.24 0.67
N ASP A 58 -9.20 -7.35 1.43
CA ASP A 58 -10.56 -6.87 1.28
C ASP A 58 -10.59 -5.48 0.64
N LYS A 59 -11.79 -4.97 0.37
CA LYS A 59 -11.99 -3.63 -0.23
C LYS A 59 -11.31 -2.50 0.54
N GLY A 60 -11.17 -2.63 1.86
CA GLY A 60 -10.54 -1.63 2.72
C GLY A 60 -9.02 -1.60 2.53
N LYS A 61 -8.39 -2.77 2.57
CA LYS A 61 -6.93 -2.90 2.39
C LYS A 61 -6.44 -2.48 1.01
N GLU A 62 -7.24 -2.68 -0.03
CA GLU A 62 -6.88 -2.28 -1.40
C GLU A 62 -6.71 -0.77 -1.51
N LYS A 63 -7.64 0.00 -0.95
CA LYS A 63 -7.55 1.47 -0.93
C LYS A 63 -6.28 1.95 -0.24
N LEU A 64 -5.89 1.30 0.85
CA LEU A 64 -4.68 1.64 1.60
C LEU A 64 -3.41 1.30 0.81
N LEU A 65 -3.39 0.17 0.10
CA LEU A 65 -2.29 -0.17 -0.81
C LEU A 65 -2.16 0.87 -1.92
N TYR A 66 -3.27 1.38 -2.46
CA TYR A 66 -3.25 2.48 -3.42
C TYR A 66 -2.67 3.78 -2.86
N ASN A 67 -3.00 4.13 -1.62
CA ASN A 67 -2.40 5.30 -0.97
C ASN A 67 -0.87 5.19 -0.93
N LEU A 68 -0.31 4.00 -0.64
CA LEU A 68 1.13 3.79 -0.69
C LEU A 68 1.71 3.95 -2.10
N MET A 69 0.96 3.63 -3.16
CA MET A 69 1.41 3.81 -4.55
C MET A 69 1.43 5.26 -5.02
N GLU A 70 0.70 6.16 -4.35
CA GLU A 70 0.73 7.59 -4.67
C GLU A 70 2.03 8.23 -4.18
N ILE A 71 2.70 7.59 -3.21
CA ILE A 71 4.02 8.00 -2.72
C ILE A 71 5.07 7.53 -3.72
N ASN A 72 5.98 8.43 -4.12
CA ASN A 72 7.05 8.05 -5.03
C ASN A 72 7.98 7.01 -4.37
N THR A 73 8.63 6.18 -5.18
CA THR A 73 9.43 5.04 -4.72
C THR A 73 10.50 5.44 -3.69
N VAL A 74 11.18 6.58 -3.89
CA VAL A 74 12.26 7.04 -3.01
C VAL A 74 11.72 7.42 -1.63
N ASP A 75 10.61 8.14 -1.59
CA ASP A 75 9.99 8.55 -0.32
C ASP A 75 9.30 7.39 0.37
N LEU A 76 8.73 6.45 -0.39
CA LEU A 76 8.21 5.20 0.16
C LEU A 76 9.32 4.39 0.84
N LEU A 77 10.51 4.29 0.23
CA LEU A 77 11.67 3.65 0.84
C LEU A 77 12.10 4.36 2.14
N LYS A 78 12.17 5.70 2.14
CA LYS A 78 12.47 6.47 3.35
C LYS A 78 11.46 6.22 4.46
N LEU A 79 10.17 6.09 4.13
CA LEU A 79 9.13 5.76 5.11
C LEU A 79 9.33 4.36 5.67
N PHE A 80 9.64 3.36 4.82
CA PHE A 80 9.95 2.01 5.29
C PHE A 80 11.17 1.98 6.23
N TYR A 81 12.25 2.71 5.94
CA TYR A 81 13.39 2.84 6.85
C TYR A 81 13.07 3.62 8.12
N PHE A 82 12.24 4.65 8.03
CA PHE A 82 11.87 5.43 9.20
C PHE A 82 11.02 4.63 10.18
N TYR A 83 10.08 3.82 9.67
CA TYR A 83 9.18 2.99 10.47
C TYR A 83 9.68 1.57 10.74
N SER A 84 10.88 1.20 10.24
CA SER A 84 11.51 -0.07 10.64
C SER A 84 11.93 -0.06 12.11
N ASP A 85 12.17 1.13 12.66
CA ASP A 85 12.25 1.35 14.11
C ASP A 85 10.84 1.32 14.71
N LYS A 86 10.57 0.28 15.50
CA LYS A 86 9.27 0.02 16.14
C LYS A 86 8.87 1.09 17.17
N SER A 87 9.80 1.93 17.60
CA SER A 87 9.51 3.07 18.47
C SER A 87 8.92 4.27 17.70
N ASN A 88 9.14 4.35 16.39
CA ASN A 88 8.67 5.45 15.55
C ASN A 88 7.20 5.25 15.16
N ASN A 89 6.32 6.01 15.81
CA ASN A 89 4.88 6.06 15.54
C ASN A 89 4.41 7.44 15.04
N ASP A 90 5.34 8.25 14.52
CA ASP A 90 5.03 9.62 14.08
C ASP A 90 4.16 9.60 12.81
N LEU A 91 2.87 9.89 12.97
CA LEU A 91 1.92 10.01 11.87
C LEU A 91 2.08 11.31 11.08
N GLY A 92 2.72 12.34 11.66
CA GLY A 92 2.99 13.62 11.01
C GLY A 92 3.82 13.41 9.75
N LYS A 93 4.89 12.62 9.84
CA LYS A 93 5.73 12.30 8.69
C LYS A 93 4.97 11.60 7.56
N LEU A 94 4.07 10.66 7.87
CA LEU A 94 3.24 10.02 6.84
C LEU A 94 2.22 11.00 6.25
N SER A 95 1.65 11.88 7.07
CA SER A 95 0.67 12.88 6.64
C SER A 95 1.23 13.86 5.59
N GLU A 96 2.53 14.16 5.65
CA GLU A 96 3.21 15.00 4.66
C GLU A 96 3.17 14.41 3.24
N TYR A 97 3.14 13.08 3.13
CA TYR A 97 3.01 12.37 1.87
C TYR A 97 1.54 12.11 1.47
N LEU A 98 0.62 12.16 2.44
CA LEU A 98 -0.81 11.87 2.27
C LEU A 98 -1.68 13.13 2.42
N LYS A 99 -1.24 14.28 1.89
CA LYS A 99 -1.79 15.64 2.12
C LYS A 99 -3.32 15.84 1.93
N ASN A 100 -4.02 14.89 1.29
CA ASN A 100 -5.47 14.95 1.01
C ASN A 100 -6.27 13.80 1.65
N LYS A 101 -5.69 13.07 2.61
CA LYS A 101 -6.34 11.95 3.30
C LYS A 101 -6.74 12.38 4.70
N ASP A 102 -7.85 11.86 5.21
CA ASP A 102 -8.26 12.11 6.59
C ASP A 102 -7.38 11.35 7.61
N GLU A 103 -7.49 11.71 8.88
CA GLU A 103 -6.68 11.13 9.96
C GLU A 103 -6.86 9.61 10.08
N GLN A 104 -8.07 9.11 9.82
CA GLN A 104 -8.35 7.68 9.89
C GLN A 104 -7.69 6.92 8.74
N GLU A 105 -7.70 7.49 7.53
CA GLU A 105 -6.97 6.98 6.39
C GLU A 105 -5.46 6.97 6.64
N ILE A 106 -4.91 8.03 7.24
CA ILE A 106 -3.48 8.10 7.61
C ILE A 106 -3.14 6.99 8.62
N LYS A 107 -3.94 6.82 9.68
CA LYS A 107 -3.75 5.76 10.68
C LYS A 107 -3.83 4.36 10.07
N ASN A 108 -4.79 4.15 9.17
CA ASN A 108 -4.96 2.87 8.48
C ASN A 108 -3.79 2.60 7.53
N THR A 109 -3.30 3.60 6.80
CA THR A 109 -2.14 3.47 5.91
C THR A 109 -0.86 3.23 6.72
N PHE A 110 -0.69 3.90 7.87
CA PHE A 110 0.41 3.62 8.79
C PHE A 110 0.40 2.15 9.22
N LYS A 111 -0.74 1.65 9.71
CA LYS A 111 -0.89 0.25 10.10
C LYS A 111 -0.53 -0.72 8.97
N LEU A 112 -0.97 -0.44 7.74
CA LEU A 112 -0.60 -1.25 6.59
C LEU A 112 0.92 -1.25 6.34
N LEU A 113 1.57 -0.09 6.45
CA LEU A 113 3.02 0.07 6.28
C LEU A 113 3.78 -0.81 7.30
N THR A 114 3.35 -0.77 8.56
CA THR A 114 3.89 -1.59 9.64
C THR A 114 3.61 -3.09 9.43
N ASP A 115 2.41 -3.45 8.98
CA ASP A 115 2.06 -4.84 8.64
C ASP A 115 2.97 -5.39 7.51
N ILE A 116 3.30 -4.57 6.51
CA ILE A 116 4.23 -4.94 5.44
C ILE A 116 5.64 -5.20 6.02
N LEU A 117 6.14 -4.30 6.87
CA LEU A 117 7.44 -4.48 7.53
C LEU A 117 7.50 -5.77 8.35
N HIS A 118 6.52 -5.98 9.23
CA HIS A 118 6.49 -7.15 10.11
C HIS A 118 6.25 -8.47 9.37
N SER A 119 5.51 -8.46 8.25
CA SER A 119 5.35 -9.66 7.42
C SER A 119 6.68 -10.19 6.90
N ASN A 120 7.70 -9.34 6.77
CA ASN A 120 9.03 -9.73 6.29
C ASN A 120 9.95 -10.25 7.40
N GLU A 121 9.74 -9.86 8.66
CA GLU A 121 10.48 -10.39 9.81
C GLU A 121 10.22 -11.88 10.07
N ASN A 122 9.03 -12.36 9.68
CA ASN A 122 8.65 -13.77 9.83
C ASN A 122 9.23 -14.66 8.71
N THR A 123 9.60 -14.08 7.57
CA THR A 123 10.21 -14.81 6.43
C THR A 123 11.72 -14.98 6.55
N THR A 124 12.42 -14.19 7.37
CA THR A 124 13.88 -14.29 7.58
C THR A 124 14.29 -15.26 8.69
N LYS A 125 13.34 -15.90 9.38
CA LYS A 125 13.59 -16.89 10.44
C LYS A 125 13.50 -18.36 9.98
N SER A 126 13.41 -18.62 8.67
CA SER A 126 13.34 -19.98 8.13
C SER A 126 14.68 -20.46 7.58
#